data_AF-A0A0K9NCQ9-F1
#
_entry.id   AF-A0A0K9NCQ9-F1
#
_cell.length_a   1.000
_cell.length_b   1.000
_cell.length_c   1.000
_cell.angle_alpha   90.00
_cell.angle_beta   90.00
_cell.angle_gamma   90.00
#
_symmetry.space_group_name_H-M   'P 1'
#
loop_
_entity.id
_entity.type
_entity.pdbx_description
1 polymer ?
#
loop_
_entity_poly.entity_id
_entity_poly.type
_entity_poly.pdbx_seq_one_letter_code
_entity_poly.pdbx_strand_id
1 'polypeptide(L)'
;MQGTLKSTLLTVVTAWLYYRSVFAVPLLAPVWLWHYSIWKRACLRKKIGSFQLQFKDAIQSLSSALSTGYSVENAWKETEKELKLLYSDDDRIRKELHIIVSQIRINVPMEQIMGDFTERVRQEDVRNFAAVFTAARKSGGDMVAIIQNTAGQIGDKIEVKREIDTILASKEYEFKVMSAVPYVIIGYMSLSFPEFMGALYGNVIGTGVMTICLAAYIGACCLGQKIISIEV
;
A
#
# COMPACT_ATOMS: atom_id res chain seq x y z
N MET A 1 7.36 13.07 -8.91
CA MET A 1 8.47 13.24 -9.89
C MET A 1 9.59 12.20 -9.77
N GLN A 2 9.94 11.68 -8.58
CA GLN A 2 11.01 10.67 -8.47
C GLN A 2 10.66 9.29 -9.09
N GLY A 3 9.38 8.89 -9.08
CA GLY A 3 8.95 7.59 -9.63
C GLY A 3 9.03 7.50 -11.15
N THR A 4 8.59 8.56 -11.86
CA THR A 4 8.65 8.63 -13.32
C THR A 4 10.09 8.60 -13.83
N LEU A 5 11.01 9.27 -13.12
CA LEU A 5 12.43 9.33 -13.47
C LEU A 5 13.12 7.96 -13.35
N LYS A 6 12.80 7.19 -12.28
CA LYS A 6 13.35 5.84 -12.08
C LYS A 6 12.84 4.85 -13.12
N SER A 7 11.55 4.90 -13.45
CA SER A 7 10.97 4.03 -14.48
C SER A 7 11.49 4.38 -15.88
N THR A 8 11.65 5.67 -16.24
CA THR A 8 12.30 6.06 -17.49
C THR A 8 13.76 5.64 -17.57
N LEU A 9 14.52 5.78 -16.48
CA LEU A 9 15.94 5.39 -16.44
C LEU A 9 16.10 3.88 -16.65
N LEU A 10 15.27 3.08 -15.98
CA LEU A 10 15.30 1.61 -16.11
C LEU A 10 14.95 1.15 -17.53
N THR A 11 13.96 1.79 -18.18
CA THR A 11 13.58 1.51 -19.57
C THR A 11 14.65 1.91 -20.60
N VAL A 12 15.44 2.95 -20.30
CA VAL A 12 16.55 3.39 -21.17
C VAL A 12 17.76 2.46 -21.00
N VAL A 13 18.06 2.04 -19.76
CA VAL A 13 19.15 1.09 -19.47
C VAL A 13 18.87 -0.27 -20.09
N THR A 14 17.65 -0.79 -19.99
CA THR A 14 17.21 -2.03 -20.67
C THR A 14 17.41 -1.94 -22.17
N ALA A 15 16.93 -0.87 -22.81
CA ALA A 15 17.06 -0.68 -24.26
C ALA A 15 18.52 -0.58 -24.71
N TRP A 16 19.35 0.13 -23.95
CA TRP A 16 20.77 0.30 -24.25
C TRP A 16 21.56 -1.01 -24.11
N LEU A 17 21.27 -1.79 -23.07
CA LEU A 17 22.00 -3.00 -22.72
C LEU A 17 21.65 -4.21 -23.61
N TYR A 18 20.41 -4.27 -24.13
CA TYR A 18 19.96 -5.36 -25.01
C TYR A 18 20.13 -5.08 -26.51
N TYR A 19 20.18 -3.83 -26.96
CA TYR A 19 20.18 -3.52 -28.39
C TYR A 19 21.35 -2.66 -28.85
N ARG A 20 22.13 -2.07 -27.93
CA ARG A 20 23.22 -1.12 -28.25
C ARG A 20 22.82 -0.07 -29.30
N SER A 21 21.51 0.23 -29.40
CA SER A 21 20.89 1.10 -30.39
C SER A 21 19.59 1.71 -29.85
N VAL A 22 19.41 3.01 -30.09
CA VAL A 22 18.31 3.85 -29.59
C VAL A 22 16.97 3.54 -30.29
N PHE A 23 16.94 2.70 -31.32
CA PHE A 23 15.74 2.41 -32.12
C PHE A 23 14.73 1.44 -31.48
N ALA A 24 15.08 0.73 -30.40
CA ALA A 24 14.16 -0.19 -29.70
C ALA A 24 13.23 0.49 -28.68
N VAL A 25 13.37 1.81 -28.49
CA VAL A 25 12.63 2.62 -27.51
C VAL A 25 11.09 2.63 -27.71
N PRO A 26 10.52 2.62 -28.95
CA PRO A 26 9.06 2.63 -29.11
C PRO A 26 8.39 1.32 -28.66
N LEU A 27 9.10 0.18 -28.74
CA LEU A 27 8.57 -1.15 -28.39
C LEU A 27 8.34 -1.31 -26.87
N LEU A 28 9.04 -0.51 -26.05
CA LEU A 28 8.96 -0.55 -24.58
C LEU A 28 7.96 0.46 -23.99
N ALA A 29 7.30 1.28 -24.81
CA ALA A 29 6.25 2.21 -24.38
C ALA A 29 5.09 1.56 -23.58
N PRO A 30 4.57 0.36 -23.92
CA PRO A 30 3.53 -0.28 -23.11
C PRO A 30 4.03 -0.74 -21.73
N VAL A 31 5.30 -1.13 -21.61
CA VAL A 31 5.94 -1.50 -20.33
C VAL A 31 6.06 -0.27 -19.42
N TRP A 32 6.32 0.90 -20.01
CA TRP A 32 6.40 2.17 -19.29
C TRP A 32 5.05 2.62 -18.72
N LEU A 33 3.98 2.54 -19.53
CA LEU A 33 2.62 2.86 -19.09
C LEU A 33 2.11 1.90 -18.00
N TRP A 34 2.44 0.62 -18.10
CA TRP A 34 2.11 -0.38 -17.08
C TRP A 34 2.77 -0.06 -15.74
N HIS A 35 4.07 0.27 -15.75
CA HIS A 35 4.82 0.58 -14.54
C HIS A 35 4.31 1.85 -13.84
N TYR A 36 3.87 2.86 -14.60
CA TYR A 36 3.29 4.09 -14.06
C TYR A 36 1.96 3.85 -13.32
N SER A 37 1.09 3.00 -13.87
CA SER A 37 -0.20 2.66 -13.25
C SER A 37 -0.02 1.98 -11.89
N ILE A 38 0.96 1.08 -11.77
CA ILE A 38 1.28 0.38 -10.52
C ILE A 38 1.76 1.36 -9.45
N TRP A 39 2.64 2.29 -9.81
CA TRP A 39 3.22 3.24 -8.85
C TRP A 39 2.15 4.17 -8.23
N LYS A 40 1.20 4.64 -9.06
CA LYS A 40 0.08 5.46 -8.59
C LYS A 40 -0.79 4.71 -7.57
N ARG A 41 -1.04 3.41 -7.82
CA ARG A 41 -1.79 2.54 -6.89
C ARG A 41 -1.02 2.31 -5.59
N ALA A 42 0.29 2.10 -5.65
CA ALA A 42 1.14 1.91 -4.47
C ALA A 42 1.15 3.13 -3.54
N CYS A 43 1.23 4.34 -4.10
CA CYS A 43 1.18 5.58 -3.30
C CYS A 43 -0.17 5.76 -2.59
N LEU A 44 -1.28 5.42 -3.27
CA LEU A 44 -2.61 5.47 -2.69
C LEU A 44 -2.77 4.43 -1.56
N ARG A 45 -2.28 3.20 -1.78
CA ARG A 45 -2.29 2.14 -0.75
C ARG A 45 -1.51 2.53 0.49
N LYS A 46 -0.34 3.17 0.34
CA LYS A 46 0.46 3.62 1.49
C LYS A 46 -0.28 4.63 2.37
N LYS A 47 -1.03 5.55 1.77
CA LYS A 47 -1.87 6.51 2.51
C LYS A 47 -3.08 5.85 3.18
N ILE A 48 -3.65 4.82 2.57
CA ILE A 48 -4.75 4.04 3.15
C ILE A 48 -4.24 3.24 4.36
N GLY A 49 -3.10 2.56 4.22
CA GLY A 49 -2.49 1.76 5.27
C GLY A 49 -2.05 2.58 6.50
N SER A 50 -1.50 3.79 6.30
CA SER A 50 -1.16 4.66 7.43
C SER A 50 -2.38 5.05 8.26
N PHE A 51 -3.52 5.30 7.60
CA PHE A 51 -4.77 5.58 8.30
C PHE A 51 -5.32 4.34 9.03
N GLN A 52 -5.19 3.13 8.46
CA GLN A 52 -5.65 1.91 9.14
C GLN A 52 -4.93 1.71 10.47
N LEU A 53 -3.61 1.94 10.53
CA LEU A 53 -2.85 1.90 11.77
C LEU A 53 -3.31 2.95 12.78
N GLN A 54 -3.43 4.20 12.32
CA GLN A 54 -3.97 5.29 13.14
C GLN A 54 -5.36 4.98 13.72
N PHE A 55 -6.21 4.34 12.91
CA PHE A 55 -7.56 3.95 13.32
C PHE A 55 -7.55 2.77 14.31
N LYS A 56 -6.64 1.79 14.15
CA LYS A 56 -6.41 0.73 15.14
C LYS A 56 -6.14 1.34 16.52
N ASP A 57 -5.18 2.25 16.58
CA ASP A 57 -4.78 2.89 17.84
C ASP A 57 -5.93 3.70 18.44
N ALA A 58 -6.70 4.39 17.60
CA ALA A 58 -7.89 5.13 18.03
C ALA A 58 -8.93 4.21 18.68
N ILE A 59 -9.27 3.09 18.04
CA ILE A 59 -10.28 2.17 18.58
C ILE A 59 -9.77 1.48 19.85
N GLN A 60 -8.48 1.12 19.91
CA GLN A 60 -7.90 0.51 21.12
C GLN A 60 -7.94 1.47 22.31
N SER A 61 -7.56 2.74 22.11
CA SER A 61 -7.69 3.79 23.11
C SER A 61 -9.15 3.99 23.54
N LEU A 62 -10.08 4.07 22.58
CA LEU A 62 -11.52 4.22 22.86
C LEU A 62 -12.08 3.05 23.67
N SER A 63 -11.71 1.83 23.27
CA SER A 63 -12.08 0.60 23.96
C SER A 63 -11.59 0.60 25.41
N SER A 64 -10.32 0.97 25.63
CA SER A 64 -9.73 1.07 26.97
C SER A 64 -10.43 2.12 27.83
N ALA A 65 -10.73 3.30 27.28
CA ALA A 65 -11.49 4.33 27.98
C ALA A 65 -12.89 3.81 28.39
N LEU A 66 -13.61 3.14 27.49
CA LEU A 66 -14.90 2.52 27.81
C LEU A 66 -14.78 1.45 28.91
N SER A 67 -13.72 0.63 28.90
CA SER A 67 -13.45 -0.39 29.94
C SER A 67 -13.32 0.21 31.33
N THR A 68 -12.77 1.42 31.45
CA THR A 68 -12.58 2.12 32.73
C THR A 68 -13.86 2.78 33.26
N GLY A 69 -14.99 2.63 32.55
CA GLY A 69 -16.29 3.15 32.97
C GLY A 69 -16.59 4.57 32.47
N TYR A 70 -15.81 5.11 31.52
CA TYR A 70 -16.17 6.37 30.88
C TYR A 70 -17.48 6.22 30.08
N SER A 71 -18.30 7.27 30.06
CA SER A 71 -19.38 7.37 29.10
C SER A 71 -18.83 7.42 27.67
N VAL A 72 -19.63 7.01 26.70
CA VAL A 72 -19.25 6.99 25.28
C VAL A 72 -18.70 8.33 24.81
N GLU A 73 -19.36 9.42 25.17
CA GLU A 73 -18.99 10.79 24.80
C GLU A 73 -17.67 11.21 25.44
N ASN A 74 -17.40 10.77 26.68
CA ASN A 74 -16.15 11.07 27.37
C ASN A 74 -15.01 10.17 26.89
N ALA A 75 -15.29 8.92 26.52
CA ALA A 75 -14.32 8.02 25.94
C ALA A 75 -13.73 8.60 24.64
N TRP A 76 -14.57 9.13 23.74
CA TRP A 76 -14.09 9.83 22.54
C TRP A 76 -13.22 11.06 22.84
N LYS A 77 -13.57 11.84 23.86
CA LYS A 77 -12.75 12.99 24.30
C LYS A 77 -11.39 12.53 24.82
N GLU A 78 -11.36 11.43 25.56
CA GLU A 78 -10.12 10.90 26.12
C GLU A 78 -9.24 10.31 25.01
N THR A 79 -9.83 9.58 24.07
CA THR A 79 -9.13 9.09 22.86
C THR A 79 -8.54 10.22 22.03
N GLU A 80 -9.24 11.34 21.83
CA GLU A 80 -8.68 12.51 21.12
C GLU A 80 -7.41 13.04 21.83
N LYS A 81 -7.41 13.10 23.17
CA LYS A 81 -6.25 13.56 23.95
C LYS A 81 -5.09 12.59 23.86
N GLU A 82 -5.35 11.29 23.99
CA GLU A 82 -4.30 10.27 23.92
C GLU A 82 -3.65 10.24 22.54
N LEU A 83 -4.45 10.26 21.47
CA LEU A 83 -3.93 10.27 20.11
C LEU A 83 -3.23 11.58 19.75
N LYS A 84 -3.51 12.67 20.47
CA LYS A 84 -2.76 13.92 20.33
C LYS A 84 -1.30 13.82 20.75
N LEU A 85 -0.96 12.86 21.62
CA LEU A 85 0.41 12.59 22.03
C LEU A 85 1.16 11.70 21.02
N LEU A 86 0.43 10.86 20.27
CA LEU A 86 1.00 9.90 19.32
C LEU A 86 1.12 10.46 17.90
N TYR A 87 0.21 11.34 17.50
CA TYR A 87 0.06 11.78 16.10
C TYR A 87 0.05 13.31 15.96
N SER A 88 0.65 13.79 14.87
CA SER A 88 0.71 15.23 14.56
C SER A 88 -0.66 15.76 14.12
N ASP A 89 -0.90 17.06 14.27
CA ASP A 89 -2.19 17.68 13.91
C ASP A 89 -2.55 17.54 12.42
N ASP A 90 -1.56 17.27 11.57
CA ASP A 90 -1.77 17.01 10.14
C ASP A 90 -2.28 15.62 9.80
N ASP A 91 -2.19 14.68 10.74
CA ASP A 91 -2.64 13.31 10.54
C ASP A 91 -4.15 13.22 10.35
N ARG A 92 -4.56 12.33 9.44
CA ARG A 92 -5.96 12.22 9.04
C ARG A 92 -6.84 11.79 10.21
N ILE A 93 -6.39 10.88 11.08
CA ILE A 93 -7.16 10.46 12.24
C ILE A 93 -7.39 11.61 13.24
N ARG A 94 -6.41 12.50 13.43
CA ARG A 94 -6.50 13.63 14.35
C ARG A 94 -7.58 14.59 13.90
N LYS A 95 -7.63 14.89 12.60
CA LYS A 95 -8.66 15.75 12.00
C LYS A 95 -10.06 15.14 12.18
N GLU A 96 -10.21 13.84 11.96
CA GLU A 96 -11.50 13.17 12.12
C GLU A 96 -11.95 13.07 13.59
N LEU A 97 -11.05 12.73 14.52
CA LEU A 97 -11.36 12.70 15.95
C LEU A 97 -11.73 14.09 16.47
N HIS A 98 -11.05 15.13 16.01
CA HIS A 98 -11.39 16.49 16.36
C HIS A 98 -12.80 16.87 15.92
N ILE A 99 -13.21 16.46 14.71
CA ILE A 99 -14.58 16.67 14.21
C ILE A 99 -15.59 15.91 15.08
N ILE A 100 -15.32 14.63 15.38
CA ILE A 100 -16.18 13.80 16.24
C ILE A 100 -16.38 14.48 17.61
N VAL A 101 -15.29 14.86 18.29
CA VAL A 101 -15.37 15.49 19.61
C VAL A 101 -16.02 16.88 19.54
N SER A 102 -15.80 17.64 18.47
CA SER A 102 -16.49 18.91 18.25
C SER A 102 -18.00 18.72 18.11
N GLN A 103 -18.45 17.72 17.37
CA GLN A 103 -19.88 17.40 17.22
C GLN A 103 -20.51 16.89 18.53
N ILE A 104 -19.75 16.12 19.33
CA ILE A 104 -20.16 15.71 20.69
C ILE A 104 -20.35 16.95 21.59
N ARG A 105 -19.47 17.95 21.52
CA ARG A 105 -19.56 19.18 22.33
C ARG A 105 -20.83 19.99 22.07
N ILE A 106 -21.36 19.94 20.84
CA ILE A 106 -22.61 20.60 20.45
C ILE A 106 -23.83 19.66 20.53
N ASN A 107 -23.72 18.52 21.22
CA ASN A 107 -24.79 17.54 21.46
C ASN A 107 -25.42 16.95 20.17
N VAL A 108 -24.64 16.75 19.11
CA VAL A 108 -25.12 16.02 17.93
C VAL A 108 -25.30 14.53 18.29
N PRO A 109 -26.38 13.85 17.84
CA PRO A 109 -26.58 12.43 18.09
C PRO A 109 -25.44 11.57 17.54
N MET A 110 -24.91 10.64 18.34
CA MET A 110 -23.74 9.83 17.97
C MET A 110 -23.97 9.01 16.68
N GLU A 111 -25.20 8.57 16.43
CA GLU A 111 -25.59 7.87 15.20
C GLU A 111 -25.30 8.71 13.96
N GLN A 112 -25.59 10.02 14.03
CA GLN A 112 -25.30 10.97 12.96
C GLN A 112 -23.79 11.22 12.84
N ILE A 113 -23.10 11.41 13.97
CA ILE A 113 -21.64 11.62 14.00
C ILE A 113 -20.91 10.45 13.32
N MET A 114 -21.29 9.22 13.65
CA MET A 114 -20.71 8.01 13.07
C MET A 114 -21.08 7.86 11.58
N GLY A 115 -22.32 8.19 11.20
CA GLY A 115 -22.73 8.25 9.80
C GLY A 115 -21.82 9.17 8.98
N ASP A 116 -21.69 10.42 9.39
CA ASP A 116 -20.84 11.41 8.73
C ASP A 116 -19.36 10.97 8.70
N PHE A 117 -18.87 10.34 9.77
CA PHE A 117 -17.50 9.81 9.84
C PHE A 117 -17.25 8.73 8.79
N THR A 118 -18.19 7.80 8.60
CA THR A 118 -18.05 6.76 7.56
C THR A 118 -18.07 7.31 6.14
N GLU A 119 -18.88 8.36 5.89
CA GLU A 119 -18.96 9.02 4.59
C GLU A 119 -17.70 9.81 4.26
N ARG A 120 -17.08 10.48 5.23
CA ARG A 120 -15.83 11.22 5.04
C ARG A 120 -14.63 10.30 4.84
N VAL A 121 -14.52 9.24 5.65
CA VAL A 121 -13.33 8.37 5.63
C VAL A 121 -13.35 7.38 4.47
N ARG A 122 -14.54 6.84 4.15
CA ARG A 122 -14.77 5.84 3.08
C ARG A 122 -13.85 4.61 3.18
N GLN A 123 -13.59 4.14 4.39
CA GLN A 123 -12.89 2.87 4.63
C GLN A 123 -13.83 1.81 5.18
N GLU A 124 -13.55 0.55 4.83
CA GLU A 124 -14.36 -0.60 5.21
C GLU A 124 -14.34 -0.84 6.73
N ASP A 125 -13.16 -0.83 7.35
CA ASP A 125 -13.01 -1.09 8.79
C ASP A 125 -13.75 -0.04 9.63
N VAL A 126 -13.73 1.23 9.19
CA VAL A 126 -14.49 2.33 9.82
C VAL A 126 -15.99 2.13 9.69
N ARG A 127 -16.46 1.69 8.52
CA ARG A 127 -17.88 1.41 8.27
C ARG A 127 -18.38 0.26 9.14
N ASN A 128 -17.59 -0.80 9.24
CA ASN A 128 -17.90 -1.97 10.07
C ASN A 128 -17.95 -1.59 11.55
N PHE A 129 -16.96 -0.83 12.02
CA PHE A 129 -16.94 -0.32 13.39
C PHE A 129 -18.18 0.54 13.70
N ALA A 130 -18.49 1.53 12.87
CA ALA A 130 -19.63 2.42 13.07
C ALA A 130 -20.98 1.67 13.08
N ALA A 131 -21.13 0.66 12.23
CA ALA A 131 -22.33 -0.17 12.19
C ALA A 131 -22.50 -0.99 13.49
N VAL A 132 -21.44 -1.65 13.94
CA VAL A 132 -21.45 -2.42 15.19
C VAL A 132 -21.68 -1.50 16.39
N PHE A 133 -21.02 -0.35 16.42
CA PHE A 133 -21.17 0.65 17.47
C PHE A 133 -22.62 1.15 17.58
N THR A 134 -23.25 1.49 16.45
CA THR A 134 -24.64 1.96 16.41
C THR A 134 -25.61 0.86 16.83
N ALA A 135 -25.38 -0.38 16.39
CA ALA A 135 -26.18 -1.53 16.79
C ALA A 135 -26.06 -1.81 18.30
N ALA A 136 -24.86 -1.77 18.85
CA ALA A 136 -24.60 -1.98 20.27
C ALA A 136 -25.31 -0.92 21.13
N ARG A 137 -25.24 0.35 20.73
CA ARG A 137 -25.91 1.45 21.43
C ARG A 137 -27.44 1.32 21.41
N LYS A 138 -28.02 0.90 20.27
CA LYS A 138 -29.48 0.70 20.12
C LYS A 138 -29.99 -0.53 20.86
N SER A 139 -29.19 -1.60 20.92
CA SER A 139 -29.58 -2.86 21.55
C SER A 139 -29.58 -2.79 23.09
N GLY A 140 -28.93 -1.80 23.71
CA GLY A 140 -28.88 -1.65 25.17
C GLY A 140 -28.18 -2.79 25.93
N GLY A 141 -27.52 -3.70 25.22
CA GLY A 141 -26.70 -4.77 25.82
C GLY A 141 -25.38 -4.24 26.35
N ASP A 142 -24.42 -5.13 26.63
CA ASP A 142 -23.08 -4.74 27.04
C ASP A 142 -22.29 -4.12 25.87
N MET A 143 -22.58 -2.84 25.62
CA MET A 143 -21.95 -2.04 24.57
C MET A 143 -20.44 -1.99 24.73
N VAL A 144 -19.96 -1.99 25.98
CA VAL A 144 -18.53 -1.95 26.29
C VAL A 144 -17.86 -3.24 25.83
N ALA A 145 -18.43 -4.41 26.16
CA ALA A 145 -17.90 -5.70 25.71
C ALA A 145 -17.96 -5.86 24.17
N ILE A 146 -19.05 -5.41 23.53
CA ILE A 146 -19.19 -5.49 22.06
C ILE A 146 -18.14 -4.61 21.38
N ILE A 147 -17.94 -3.39 21.87
CA ILE A 147 -16.92 -2.48 21.32
C ILE A 147 -15.52 -3.03 21.54
N GLN A 148 -15.22 -3.58 22.72
CA GLN A 148 -13.92 -4.22 23.02
C GLN A 148 -13.63 -5.39 22.07
N ASN A 149 -14.60 -6.28 21.86
CA ASN A 149 -14.42 -7.41 20.97
C ASN A 149 -14.21 -6.94 19.52
N THR A 150 -14.97 -5.94 19.08
CA THR A 150 -14.83 -5.36 17.73
C THR A 150 -13.49 -4.64 17.55
N ALA A 151 -13.03 -3.92 18.58
CA ALA A 151 -11.72 -3.28 18.64
C ALA A 151 -10.59 -4.31 18.49
N GLY A 152 -10.67 -5.41 19.24
CA GLY A 152 -9.75 -6.54 19.15
C GLY A 152 -9.72 -7.13 17.75
N GLN A 153 -10.89 -7.50 17.21
CA GLN A 153 -11.01 -8.09 15.86
C GLN A 153 -10.44 -7.20 14.75
N ILE A 154 -10.71 -5.90 14.80
CA ILE A 154 -10.14 -4.94 13.84
C ILE A 154 -8.61 -4.84 14.02
N GLY A 155 -8.15 -4.81 15.28
CA GLY A 155 -6.73 -4.77 15.61
C GLY A 155 -5.96 -5.99 15.09
N ASP A 156 -6.50 -7.19 15.33
CA ASP A 156 -5.94 -8.47 14.88
C ASP A 156 -5.92 -8.53 13.35
N LYS A 157 -7.01 -8.12 12.69
CA LYS A 157 -7.08 -8.05 11.22
C LYS A 157 -5.99 -7.15 10.63
N ILE A 158 -5.74 -5.98 11.24
CA ILE A 158 -4.71 -5.04 10.78
C ILE A 158 -3.31 -5.59 11.03
N GLU A 159 -3.11 -6.31 12.14
CA GLU A 159 -1.83 -6.92 12.49
C GLU A 159 -1.45 -8.06 11.55
N VAL A 160 -2.38 -8.99 11.29
CA VAL A 160 -2.21 -10.05 10.29
C VAL A 160 -1.92 -9.46 8.91
N LYS A 161 -2.65 -8.41 8.51
CA LYS A 161 -2.38 -7.72 7.24
C LYS A 161 -0.97 -7.13 7.18
N ARG A 162 -0.48 -6.56 8.29
CA ARG A 162 0.86 -6.00 8.37
C ARG A 162 1.94 -7.09 8.31
N GLU A 163 1.69 -8.24 8.92
CA GLU A 163 2.57 -9.41 8.81
C GLU A 163 2.65 -9.89 7.36
N ILE A 164 1.50 -10.02 6.69
CA ILE A 164 1.43 -10.33 5.25
C ILE A 164 2.19 -9.30 4.42
N ASP A 165 1.95 -8.00 4.63
CA ASP A 165 2.66 -6.91 3.94
C ASP A 165 4.18 -6.99 4.14
N THR A 166 4.63 -7.44 5.32
CA THR A 166 6.07 -7.60 5.64
C THR A 166 6.67 -8.78 4.88
N ILE A 167 5.96 -9.92 4.85
CA ILE A 167 6.36 -11.10 4.09
C ILE A 167 6.40 -10.75 2.59
N LEU A 168 5.39 -10.03 2.10
CA LEU A 168 5.32 -9.58 0.72
C LEU A 168 6.40 -8.58 0.35
N ALA A 169 6.75 -7.67 1.25
CA ALA A 169 7.87 -6.76 1.03
C ALA A 169 9.17 -7.54 0.80
N SER A 170 9.43 -8.58 1.61
CA SER A 170 10.58 -9.47 1.42
C SER A 170 10.57 -10.14 0.04
N LYS A 171 9.41 -10.66 -0.39
CA LYS A 171 9.23 -11.27 -1.72
C LYS A 171 9.38 -10.28 -2.88
N GLU A 172 8.91 -9.05 -2.71
CA GLU A 172 9.12 -7.97 -3.67
C GLU A 172 10.61 -7.65 -3.83
N TYR A 173 11.36 -7.60 -2.72
CA TYR A 173 12.82 -7.40 -2.76
C TYR A 173 13.53 -8.57 -3.44
N GLU A 174 13.17 -9.81 -3.13
CA GLU A 174 13.74 -11.02 -3.76
C GLU A 174 13.51 -10.99 -5.28
N PHE A 175 12.28 -10.73 -5.72
CA PHE A 175 11.94 -10.58 -7.13
C PHE A 175 12.69 -9.43 -7.80
N LYS A 176 12.87 -8.30 -7.10
CA LYS A 176 13.65 -7.16 -7.61
C LYS A 176 15.12 -7.50 -7.80
N VAL A 177 15.70 -8.33 -6.94
CA VAL A 177 17.07 -8.83 -7.11
C VAL A 177 17.13 -9.80 -8.29
N MET A 178 16.21 -10.77 -8.37
CA MET A 178 16.16 -11.73 -9.48
C MET A 178 15.98 -11.06 -10.85
N SER A 179 15.12 -10.05 -10.94
CA SER A 179 14.97 -9.25 -12.17
C SER A 179 16.22 -8.44 -12.52
N ALA A 180 17.09 -8.11 -11.56
CA ALA A 180 18.35 -7.44 -11.86
C ALA A 180 19.42 -8.38 -12.47
N VAL A 181 19.32 -9.70 -12.23
CA VAL A 181 20.36 -10.70 -12.60
C VAL A 181 20.70 -10.69 -14.09
N PRO A 182 19.74 -10.73 -15.04
CA PRO A 182 20.06 -10.75 -16.47
C PRO A 182 20.87 -9.53 -16.93
N TYR A 183 20.62 -8.35 -16.35
CA TYR A 183 21.38 -7.14 -16.67
C TYR A 183 22.83 -7.23 -16.21
N VAL A 184 23.03 -7.75 -14.99
CA VAL A 184 24.37 -7.93 -14.43
C VAL A 184 25.15 -8.93 -15.26
N ILE A 185 24.53 -10.06 -15.65
CA ILE A 185 25.17 -11.09 -16.47
C ILE A 185 25.53 -10.55 -17.85
N ILE A 186 24.60 -9.88 -18.55
CA ILE A 186 24.88 -9.33 -19.89
C ILE A 186 25.94 -8.23 -19.81
N GLY A 187 25.90 -7.37 -18.78
CA GLY A 187 26.92 -6.35 -18.55
C GLY A 187 28.30 -6.95 -18.30
N TYR A 188 28.39 -7.97 -17.44
CA TYR A 188 29.63 -8.70 -17.18
C TYR A 188 30.19 -9.36 -18.44
N MET A 189 29.35 -10.07 -19.19
CA MET A 189 29.75 -10.74 -20.43
C MET A 189 30.21 -9.74 -21.50
N SER A 190 29.61 -8.56 -21.55
CA SER A 190 29.99 -7.51 -22.50
C SER A 190 31.36 -6.88 -22.19
N LEU A 191 31.75 -6.82 -20.92
CA LEU A 191 33.06 -6.31 -20.50
C LEU A 191 34.15 -7.38 -20.62
N SER A 192 33.86 -8.61 -20.19
CA SER A 192 34.84 -9.70 -20.15
C SER A 192 35.05 -10.37 -21.51
N PHE A 193 34.01 -10.45 -22.36
CA PHE A 193 34.04 -11.15 -23.65
C PHE A 193 33.43 -10.32 -24.80
N PRO A 194 34.06 -9.19 -25.17
CA PRO A 194 33.51 -8.27 -26.18
C PRO A 194 33.45 -8.90 -27.58
N GLU A 195 34.40 -9.76 -27.95
CA GLU A 195 34.43 -10.48 -29.23
C GLU A 195 33.21 -11.41 -29.39
N PHE A 196 32.86 -12.14 -28.33
CA PHE A 196 31.70 -13.06 -28.31
C PHE A 196 30.38 -12.30 -28.40
N MET A 197 30.25 -11.22 -27.63
CA MET A 197 29.08 -10.34 -27.70
C MET A 197 28.98 -9.62 -29.05
N GLY A 198 30.11 -9.24 -29.65
CA GLY A 198 30.17 -8.66 -30.99
C GLY A 198 29.60 -9.58 -32.08
N ALA A 199 29.93 -10.88 -32.04
CA ALA A 199 29.37 -11.87 -32.95
C ALA A 199 27.86 -12.11 -32.74
N LEU A 200 27.39 -12.02 -31.49
CA LEU A 200 25.98 -12.15 -31.14
C LEU A 200 25.15 -10.92 -31.56
N TYR A 201 25.67 -9.71 -31.39
CA TYR A 201 24.97 -8.46 -31.76
C TYR A 201 25.18 -8.04 -33.22
N GLY A 202 26.21 -8.56 -33.90
CA GLY A 202 26.56 -8.17 -35.27
C GLY A 202 25.74 -8.84 -36.37
N ASN A 203 25.01 -9.92 -36.07
CA ASN A 203 24.24 -10.70 -37.04
C ASN A 203 22.72 -10.54 -36.84
N VAL A 204 21.97 -10.50 -37.95
CA VAL A 204 20.48 -10.45 -37.96
C VAL A 204 19.84 -11.60 -37.17
N ILE A 205 20.47 -12.78 -37.16
CA ILE A 205 20.03 -13.94 -36.38
C ILE A 205 20.16 -13.66 -34.87
N GLY A 206 21.27 -13.06 -34.44
CA GLY A 206 21.51 -12.76 -33.04
C GLY A 206 20.58 -11.66 -32.50
N THR A 207 20.25 -10.65 -33.32
CA THR A 207 19.17 -9.70 -33.00
C THR A 207 17.82 -10.40 -32.81
N GLY A 208 17.50 -11.41 -33.63
CA GLY A 208 16.31 -12.23 -33.47
C GLY A 208 16.26 -12.96 -32.12
N VAL A 209 17.36 -13.62 -31.74
CA VAL A 209 17.49 -14.33 -30.46
C VAL A 209 17.35 -13.37 -29.27
N MET A 210 17.99 -12.21 -29.32
CA MET A 210 17.90 -11.20 -28.27
C MET A 210 16.47 -10.65 -28.12
N THR A 211 15.73 -10.50 -29.22
CA THR A 211 14.30 -10.14 -29.20
C THR A 211 13.46 -11.16 -28.44
N ILE A 212 13.66 -12.46 -28.73
CA ILE A 212 12.92 -13.55 -28.10
C ILE A 212 13.25 -13.62 -26.61
N CYS A 213 14.53 -13.52 -26.24
CA CYS A 213 14.95 -13.48 -24.85
C CYS A 213 14.34 -12.29 -24.10
N LEU A 214 14.31 -11.09 -24.72
CA LEU A 214 13.70 -9.91 -24.13
C LEU A 214 12.20 -10.08 -23.95
N ALA A 215 11.50 -10.62 -24.95
CA ALA A 215 10.06 -10.88 -24.87
C ALA A 215 9.72 -11.89 -23.75
N ALA A 216 10.49 -12.98 -23.65
CA ALA A 216 10.35 -13.96 -22.58
C ALA A 216 10.63 -13.34 -21.20
N TYR A 217 11.66 -12.49 -21.09
CA TYR A 217 11.99 -11.79 -19.86
C TYR A 217 10.89 -10.80 -19.43
N ILE A 218 10.34 -10.02 -20.36
CA ILE A 218 9.20 -9.12 -20.11
C ILE A 218 7.97 -9.93 -19.68
N GLY A 219 7.70 -11.05 -20.35
CA GLY A 219 6.62 -11.98 -19.98
C GLY A 219 6.78 -12.51 -18.55
N ALA A 220 7.97 -12.97 -18.19
CA ALA A 220 8.28 -13.44 -16.85
C ALA A 220 8.14 -12.33 -15.80
N CYS A 221 8.61 -11.11 -16.11
CA CYS A 221 8.45 -9.97 -15.21
C CYS A 221 6.99 -9.57 -15.01
N CYS A 222 6.18 -9.60 -16.07
CA CYS A 222 4.75 -9.31 -16.01
C CYS A 222 4.01 -10.32 -15.14
N LEU A 223 4.28 -11.61 -15.33
CA LEU A 223 3.72 -12.68 -14.51
C LEU A 223 4.13 -12.55 -13.04
N GLY A 224 5.41 -12.29 -12.78
CA GLY A 224 5.92 -12.09 -11.42
C GLY A 224 5.28 -10.89 -10.71
N GLN A 225 5.15 -9.76 -11.40
CA GLN A 225 4.44 -8.59 -10.85
C GLN A 225 2.97 -8.88 -10.57
N LYS A 226 2.31 -9.66 -11.43
CA LYS A 226 0.90 -10.02 -11.24
C LYS A 226 0.72 -10.89 -10.00
N ILE A 227 1.59 -11.88 -9.80
CA ILE A 227 1.58 -12.76 -8.62
C ILE A 227 1.77 -11.93 -7.34
N ILE A 228 2.79 -11.07 -7.30
CA ILE A 228 3.06 -10.21 -6.13
C ILE A 228 1.91 -9.22 -5.88
N SER A 229 1.24 -8.76 -6.93
CA SER A 229 0.11 -7.83 -6.80
C SER A 229 -1.21 -8.46 -6.38
N ILE A 230 -1.37 -9.79 -6.52
CA ILE A 230 -2.60 -10.53 -6.16
C ILE A 230 -2.68 -10.78 -4.65
N GLU A 231 -1.52 -10.87 -3.98
CA GLU A 231 -1.46 -11.10 -2.54
C GLU A 231 -1.71 -9.81 -1.72
N VAL A 232 -1.95 -8.67 -2.39
CA VAL A 232 -2.29 -7.34 -1.82
C VAL A 232 -3.72 -6.92 -2.13
#